data_AF-A0A2D9CIV5-F1
#
_entry.id   AF-A0A2D9CIV5-F1
#
_cell.length_a   1.000
_cell.length_b   1.000
_cell.length_c   1.000
_cell.angle_alpha   90.00
_cell.angle_beta   90.00
_cell.angle_gamma   90.00
#
_symmetry.space_group_name_H-M   'P 1'
#
loop_
_entity.id
_entity.type
_entity.pdbx_description
1 polymer ?
#
loop_
_entity_poly.entity_id
_entity_poly.type
_entity_poly.pdbx_seq_one_letter_code
_entity_poly.pdbx_strand_id
1 'polypeptide(L)'
;AVAYYYDSGANKPAAMIFIGKQQKPAKHYSFKSVERRDEYVQEIFENVKANAEWKKEAAAKAKAAKAEAANTIKVGDIFDTCWGYDQTNVEFFKVVAKKGQMIEVVEIGQVTVESNQNEDFVAPNPDHIIGKIMTKRINQYGGFKAHDCANASPYGGQPRYQTAWGYGH
;
A
#
# COMPACT_ATOMS: atom_id res chain seq x y z
N ALA A 1 19.61 4.55 -18.25
CA ALA A 1 20.19 3.20 -18.42
C ALA A 1 21.57 3.37 -19.03
N VAL A 2 22.40 2.33 -19.02
CA VAL A 2 23.72 2.29 -19.70
C VAL A 2 23.77 1.01 -20.52
N ALA A 3 24.22 1.07 -21.77
CA ALA A 3 24.38 -0.08 -22.65
C ALA A 3 25.85 -0.24 -23.05
N TYR A 4 26.31 -1.48 -23.06
CA TYR A 4 27.61 -1.88 -23.59
C TYR A 4 27.40 -2.73 -24.84
N TYR A 5 28.10 -2.38 -25.90
CA TYR A 5 28.07 -3.04 -27.19
C TYR A 5 29.35 -3.84 -27.39
N TYR A 6 29.22 -5.08 -27.84
CA TYR A 6 30.36 -5.96 -28.11
C TYR A 6 29.95 -7.11 -29.03
N ASP A 7 30.91 -7.85 -29.57
CA ASP A 7 30.63 -9.07 -30.33
C ASP A 7 30.70 -10.30 -29.42
N SER A 8 29.65 -11.13 -29.50
CA SER A 8 29.62 -12.40 -28.79
C SER A 8 30.67 -13.38 -29.33
N GLY A 9 30.93 -14.48 -28.60
CA GLY A 9 31.87 -15.53 -29.02
C GLY A 9 31.53 -16.21 -30.36
N ALA A 10 30.36 -15.93 -30.95
CA ALA A 10 29.97 -16.38 -32.28
C ALA A 10 30.02 -15.26 -33.35
N ASN A 11 30.74 -14.16 -33.11
CA ASN A 11 30.78 -12.94 -33.94
C ASN A 11 29.41 -12.34 -34.24
N LYS A 12 28.43 -12.55 -33.33
CA LYS A 12 27.12 -11.92 -33.41
C LYS A 12 27.12 -10.62 -32.60
N PRO A 13 26.54 -9.53 -33.11
CA PRO A 13 26.43 -8.27 -32.39
C PRO A 13 25.62 -8.47 -31.12
N ALA A 14 26.14 -8.02 -29.98
CA ALA A 14 25.51 -8.19 -28.67
C ALA A 14 25.43 -6.87 -27.90
N ALA A 15 24.44 -6.80 -27.01
CA ALA A 15 24.25 -5.68 -26.10
C ALA A 15 23.99 -6.15 -24.68
N MET A 16 24.60 -5.46 -23.73
CA MET A 16 24.41 -5.64 -22.29
C MET A 16 23.92 -4.33 -21.70
N ILE A 17 22.70 -4.33 -21.13
CA ILE A 17 22.01 -3.13 -20.66
C ILE A 17 21.84 -3.17 -19.14
N PHE A 18 22.27 -2.10 -18.48
CA PHE A 18 22.13 -1.86 -17.05
C PHE A 18 21.08 -0.76 -16.81
N ILE A 19 20.12 -1.05 -15.93
CA ILE A 19 19.03 -0.11 -15.58
C ILE A 19 19.21 0.33 -14.12
N GLY A 20 19.24 1.63 -13.89
CA GLY A 20 19.44 2.20 -12.55
C GLY A 20 20.82 1.88 -11.97
N LYS A 21 20.87 1.46 -10.70
CA LYS A 21 22.10 1.13 -9.96
C LYS A 21 22.35 -0.38 -9.82
N GLN A 22 21.77 -1.18 -10.70
CA GLN A 22 21.89 -2.64 -10.63
C GLN A 22 23.29 -3.11 -11.06
N GLN A 23 23.86 -4.07 -10.32
CA GLN A 23 25.18 -4.65 -10.66
C GLN A 23 25.10 -5.75 -11.73
N LYS A 24 23.97 -6.44 -11.84
CA LYS A 24 23.72 -7.44 -12.90
C LYS A 24 23.05 -6.75 -14.09
N PRO A 25 23.38 -7.13 -15.33
CA PRO A 25 22.71 -6.58 -16.49
C PRO A 25 21.23 -6.97 -16.48
N ALA A 26 20.36 -5.98 -16.70
CA ALA A 26 18.92 -6.19 -16.76
C ALA A 26 18.50 -6.90 -18.05
N LYS A 27 19.26 -6.66 -19.14
CA LYS A 27 19.09 -7.30 -20.44
C LYS A 27 20.46 -7.62 -21.00
N HIS A 28 20.62 -8.82 -21.56
CA HIS A 28 21.88 -9.29 -22.10
C HIS A 28 21.59 -10.26 -23.24
N TYR A 29 21.70 -9.79 -24.48
CA TYR A 29 21.28 -10.54 -25.66
C TYR A 29 22.26 -10.37 -26.82
N SER A 30 22.27 -11.36 -27.71
CA SER A 30 22.92 -11.30 -29.01
C SER A 30 21.86 -11.21 -30.11
N PHE A 31 22.21 -10.56 -31.22
CA PHE A 31 21.30 -10.18 -32.30
C PHE A 31 21.81 -10.70 -33.64
N LYS A 32 20.90 -10.75 -34.62
CA LYS A 32 21.23 -11.16 -35.99
C LYS A 32 21.95 -10.07 -36.79
N SER A 33 21.73 -8.80 -36.45
CA SER A 33 22.34 -7.65 -37.10
C SER A 33 22.59 -6.51 -36.11
N VAL A 34 23.44 -5.56 -36.48
CA VAL A 34 23.78 -4.39 -35.66
C VAL A 34 22.59 -3.44 -35.56
N GLU A 35 21.85 -3.27 -36.64
CA GLU A 35 20.67 -2.40 -36.71
C GLU A 35 19.60 -2.88 -35.72
N ARG A 36 19.32 -4.20 -35.70
CA ARG A 36 18.32 -4.74 -34.78
C ARG A 36 18.73 -4.62 -33.31
N ARG A 37 20.03 -4.72 -33.03
CA ARG A 37 20.56 -4.49 -31.68
C ARG A 37 20.33 -3.04 -31.27
N ASP A 38 20.65 -2.10 -32.15
CA ASP A 38 20.57 -0.68 -31.84
C ASP A 38 19.12 -0.21 -31.67
N GLU A 39 18.20 -0.66 -32.53
CA GLU A 39 16.74 -0.50 -32.34
C GLU A 39 16.28 -1.02 -30.99
N TYR A 40 16.70 -2.24 -30.61
CA TYR A 40 16.31 -2.84 -29.35
C TYR A 40 16.86 -2.07 -28.15
N VAL A 41 18.11 -1.61 -28.21
CA VAL A 41 18.67 -0.79 -27.13
C VAL A 41 17.91 0.54 -27.02
N GLN A 42 17.59 1.19 -28.15
CA GLN A 42 16.81 2.44 -28.16
C GLN A 42 15.43 2.23 -27.50
N GLU A 43 14.70 1.20 -27.90
CA GLU A 43 13.39 0.85 -27.32
C GLU A 43 13.46 0.69 -25.80
N ILE A 44 14.50 -0.01 -25.30
CA ILE A 44 14.70 -0.19 -23.85
C ILE A 44 14.96 1.15 -23.15
N PHE A 45 15.75 2.04 -23.75
CA PHE A 45 16.05 3.34 -23.16
C PHE A 45 14.80 4.23 -23.11
N GLU A 46 13.99 4.24 -24.16
CA GLU A 46 12.71 4.94 -24.21
C GLU A 46 11.75 4.42 -23.15
N ASN A 47 11.60 3.10 -23.04
CA ASN A 47 10.78 2.46 -22.02
C ASN A 47 11.24 2.79 -20.59
N VAL A 48 12.57 2.81 -20.35
CA VAL A 48 13.13 3.19 -19.04
C VAL A 48 12.82 4.65 -18.72
N LYS A 49 12.91 5.55 -19.71
CA LYS A 49 12.58 6.97 -19.54
C LYS A 49 11.08 7.14 -19.25
N ALA A 50 10.20 6.56 -20.07
CA ALA A 50 8.76 6.63 -19.90
C ALA A 50 8.33 6.07 -18.54
N ASN A 51 8.90 4.94 -18.11
CA ASN A 51 8.61 4.38 -16.79
C ASN A 51 9.12 5.28 -15.64
N ALA A 52 10.25 5.96 -15.81
CA ALA A 52 10.75 6.92 -14.82
C ALA A 52 9.83 8.14 -14.70
N GLU A 53 9.34 8.67 -15.83
CA GLU A 53 8.38 9.77 -15.88
C GLU A 53 7.04 9.36 -15.25
N TRP A 54 6.46 8.22 -15.66
CA TRP A 54 5.24 7.67 -15.07
C TRP A 54 5.36 7.46 -13.55
N LYS A 55 6.48 6.91 -13.06
CA LYS A 55 6.72 6.75 -11.62
C LYS A 55 6.77 8.09 -10.89
N LYS A 56 7.37 9.12 -11.50
CA LYS A 56 7.45 10.46 -10.92
C LYS A 56 6.06 11.09 -10.83
N GLU A 57 5.25 10.98 -11.88
CA GLU A 57 3.87 11.47 -11.91
C GLU A 57 2.98 10.72 -10.91
N ALA A 58 3.06 9.38 -10.89
CA ALA A 58 2.34 8.55 -9.94
C ALA A 58 2.72 8.89 -8.49
N ALA A 59 4.01 9.11 -8.20
CA ALA A 59 4.45 9.53 -6.87
C ALA A 59 3.94 10.93 -6.50
N ALA A 60 3.90 11.87 -7.44
CA ALA A 60 3.34 13.20 -7.22
C ALA A 60 1.83 13.14 -6.94
N LYS A 61 1.08 12.35 -7.72
CA LYS A 61 -0.36 12.11 -7.52
C LYS A 61 -0.63 11.43 -6.17
N ALA A 62 0.13 10.40 -5.82
CA ALA A 62 0.05 9.73 -4.53
C ALA A 62 0.32 10.70 -3.36
N LYS A 63 1.32 11.57 -3.49
CA LYS A 63 1.63 12.59 -2.48
C LYS A 63 0.49 13.60 -2.31
N ALA A 64 -0.11 14.04 -3.41
CA ALA A 64 -1.25 14.95 -3.40
C ALA A 64 -2.48 14.29 -2.73
N ALA A 65 -2.86 13.09 -3.17
CA ALA A 65 -3.98 12.33 -2.60
C ALA A 65 -3.79 12.06 -1.10
N LYS A 66 -2.57 11.71 -0.68
CA LYS A 66 -2.23 11.54 0.73
C LYS A 66 -2.36 12.83 1.54
N ALA A 67 -1.99 13.98 0.97
CA ALA A 67 -2.15 15.27 1.64
C ALA A 67 -3.63 15.66 1.76
N GLU A 68 -4.40 15.46 0.70
CA GLU A 68 -5.85 15.69 0.67
C GLU A 68 -6.57 14.82 1.70
N ALA A 69 -6.33 13.51 1.67
CA ALA A 69 -6.92 12.56 2.62
C ALA A 69 -6.48 12.85 4.06
N ALA A 70 -5.25 13.31 4.27
CA ALA A 70 -4.83 13.77 5.59
C ALA A 70 -5.60 15.01 6.04
N ASN A 71 -5.93 15.94 5.14
CA ASN A 71 -6.65 17.17 5.49
C ASN A 71 -8.10 16.92 5.88
N THR A 72 -8.76 15.90 5.33
CA THR A 72 -10.16 15.59 5.66
C THR A 72 -10.33 14.99 7.06
N ILE A 73 -9.31 14.29 7.58
CA ILE A 73 -9.35 13.63 8.89
C ILE A 73 -9.28 14.64 10.04
N LYS A 74 -10.11 14.45 11.06
CA LYS A 74 -10.23 15.29 12.24
C LYS A 74 -10.06 14.48 13.53
N VAL A 75 -9.79 15.20 14.63
CA VAL A 75 -9.81 14.60 15.97
C VAL A 75 -11.24 14.16 16.28
N GLY A 76 -11.40 12.94 16.79
CA GLY A 76 -12.68 12.30 17.04
C GLY A 76 -13.14 11.36 15.93
N ASP A 77 -12.54 11.41 14.72
CA ASP A 77 -12.87 10.48 13.65
C ASP A 77 -12.58 9.04 14.06
N ILE A 78 -13.41 8.13 13.59
CA ILE A 78 -13.32 6.70 13.88
C ILE A 78 -12.87 5.94 12.64
N PHE A 79 -12.04 4.94 12.86
CA PHE A 79 -11.53 4.03 11.87
C PHE A 79 -11.85 2.61 12.28
N ASP A 80 -12.12 1.75 11.30
CA ASP A 80 -12.28 0.31 11.51
C ASP A 80 -11.23 -0.47 10.74
N THR A 81 -10.81 -1.61 11.30
CA THR A 81 -10.05 -2.63 10.60
C THR A 81 -10.71 -3.98 10.82
N CYS A 82 -10.50 -4.85 9.85
CA CYS A 82 -10.92 -6.24 9.91
C CYS A 82 -9.68 -7.12 9.68
N TRP A 83 -9.47 -8.11 10.52
CA TRP A 83 -8.37 -9.06 10.39
C TRP A 83 -8.80 -10.43 10.89
N GLY A 84 -8.08 -11.47 10.48
CA GLY A 84 -8.48 -12.82 10.79
C GLY A 84 -7.71 -13.85 10.01
N TYR A 85 -7.47 -15.00 10.63
CA TYR A 85 -7.03 -16.20 9.91
C TYR A 85 -8.22 -17.17 9.79
N ASP A 86 -8.66 -17.74 10.91
CA ASP A 86 -9.86 -18.60 10.98
C ASP A 86 -11.14 -17.86 11.44
N GLN A 87 -11.00 -16.71 12.11
CA GLN A 87 -12.10 -15.88 12.63
C GLN A 87 -11.96 -14.45 12.12
N THR A 88 -13.08 -13.79 11.84
CA THR A 88 -13.12 -12.38 11.44
C THR A 88 -13.22 -11.50 12.68
N ASN A 89 -12.16 -10.77 13.01
CA ASN A 89 -12.09 -9.82 14.11
C ASN A 89 -12.17 -8.40 13.58
N VAL A 90 -13.01 -7.59 14.21
CA VAL A 90 -13.11 -6.15 13.94
C VAL A 90 -12.53 -5.37 15.12
N GLU A 91 -11.75 -4.34 14.83
CA GLU A 91 -11.28 -3.39 15.81
C GLU A 91 -11.58 -1.97 15.34
N PHE A 92 -11.78 -1.08 16.31
CA PHE A 92 -12.07 0.33 16.07
C PHE A 92 -11.01 1.22 16.71
N PHE A 93 -10.69 2.32 16.04
CA PHE A 93 -9.72 3.31 16.51
C PHE A 93 -10.31 4.71 16.44
N LYS A 94 -10.05 5.53 17.46
CA LYS A 94 -10.44 6.94 17.51
C LYS A 94 -9.23 7.83 17.39
N VAL A 95 -9.30 8.86 16.55
CA VAL A 95 -8.25 9.88 16.44
C VAL A 95 -8.28 10.78 17.66
N VAL A 96 -7.17 10.85 18.40
CA VAL A 96 -7.03 11.71 19.60
C VAL A 96 -6.18 12.96 19.33
N ALA A 97 -5.26 12.90 18.37
CA ALA A 97 -4.50 14.06 17.93
C ALA A 97 -4.09 13.93 16.45
N LYS A 98 -3.77 15.08 15.84
CA LYS A 98 -3.35 15.16 14.44
C LYS A 98 -2.19 16.13 14.28
N LYS A 99 -1.14 15.68 13.60
CA LYS A 99 0.04 16.47 13.23
C LYS A 99 0.37 16.26 11.74
N GLY A 100 -0.30 17.04 10.89
CA GLY A 100 -0.17 16.93 9.44
C GLY A 100 -0.64 15.55 8.93
N GLN A 101 0.28 14.76 8.38
CA GLN A 101 0.02 13.40 7.89
C GLN A 101 0.13 12.30 8.96
N MET A 102 0.56 12.65 10.17
CA MET A 102 0.65 11.75 11.30
C MET A 102 -0.57 11.99 12.20
N ILE A 103 -1.21 10.92 12.63
CA ILE A 103 -2.31 10.94 13.59
C ILE A 103 -1.92 10.11 14.80
N GLU A 104 -2.42 10.51 15.95
CA GLU A 104 -2.42 9.69 17.14
C GLU A 104 -3.80 9.09 17.26
N VAL A 105 -3.85 7.77 17.32
CA VAL A 105 -5.08 6.99 17.44
C VAL A 105 -5.02 6.15 18.69
N VAL A 106 -6.18 5.91 19.29
CA VAL A 106 -6.34 4.97 20.39
C VAL A 106 -7.37 3.93 19.99
N GLU A 107 -7.12 2.68 20.35
CA GLU A 107 -8.10 1.61 20.16
C GLU A 107 -9.26 1.80 21.14
N ILE A 108 -10.47 1.71 20.60
CA ILE A 108 -11.71 1.83 21.34
C ILE A 108 -12.44 0.50 21.30
N GLY A 109 -13.24 0.25 22.34
CA GLY A 109 -14.11 -0.90 22.40
C GLY A 109 -15.23 -0.83 21.37
N GLN A 110 -16.00 -1.90 21.33
CA GLN A 110 -17.14 -2.05 20.44
C GLN A 110 -18.36 -2.51 21.22
N VAL A 111 -19.53 -2.30 20.63
CA VAL A 111 -20.81 -2.82 21.12
C VAL A 111 -21.42 -3.71 20.05
N THR A 112 -21.98 -4.84 20.45
CA THR A 112 -22.74 -5.72 19.57
C THR A 112 -24.13 -5.12 19.37
N VAL A 113 -24.45 -4.78 18.13
CA VAL A 113 -25.72 -4.21 17.71
C VAL A 113 -26.72 -5.32 17.38
N GLU A 114 -26.24 -6.38 16.74
CA GLU A 114 -27.01 -7.58 16.40
C GLU A 114 -26.11 -8.79 16.56
N SER A 115 -26.67 -9.90 17.05
CA SER A 115 -25.95 -11.16 17.25
C SER A 115 -26.83 -12.28 16.76
N ASN A 116 -26.28 -13.11 15.87
CA ASN A 116 -26.86 -14.35 15.41
C ASN A 116 -25.99 -15.51 15.88
N GLN A 117 -26.38 -16.74 15.55
CA GLN A 117 -25.70 -17.94 16.05
C GLN A 117 -24.18 -17.92 15.84
N ASN A 118 -23.69 -17.52 14.67
CA ASN A 118 -22.26 -17.62 14.32
C ASN A 118 -21.64 -16.25 13.94
N GLU A 119 -22.39 -15.17 14.03
CA GLU A 119 -22.01 -13.85 13.53
C GLU A 119 -22.50 -12.75 14.45
N ASP A 120 -21.67 -11.72 14.62
CA ASP A 120 -22.01 -10.50 15.35
C ASP A 120 -21.83 -9.29 14.43
N PHE A 121 -22.74 -8.32 14.56
CA PHE A 121 -22.60 -6.99 13.99
C PHE A 121 -22.19 -6.02 15.09
N VAL A 122 -21.02 -5.43 14.94
CA VAL A 122 -20.39 -4.57 15.94
C VAL A 122 -20.26 -3.13 15.46
N ALA A 123 -20.46 -2.20 16.39
CA ALA A 123 -20.29 -0.76 16.17
C ALA A 123 -19.28 -0.19 17.19
N PRO A 124 -18.57 0.89 16.86
CA PRO A 124 -17.59 1.49 17.78
C PRO A 124 -18.27 2.04 19.03
N ASN A 125 -17.59 1.93 20.17
CA ASN A 125 -17.94 2.60 21.41
C ASN A 125 -16.89 3.70 21.71
N PRO A 126 -17.14 4.96 21.32
CA PRO A 126 -16.13 6.02 21.36
C PRO A 126 -15.67 6.45 22.75
N ASP A 127 -16.42 6.05 23.79
CA ASP A 127 -16.17 6.40 25.19
C ASP A 127 -15.38 5.31 25.94
N HIS A 128 -15.32 4.10 25.37
CA HIS A 128 -14.64 2.97 25.98
C HIS A 128 -13.25 2.79 25.35
N ILE A 129 -12.21 3.32 25.99
CA ILE A 129 -10.82 3.22 25.51
C ILE A 129 -10.20 1.93 26.05
N ILE A 130 -9.67 1.07 25.16
CA ILE A 130 -9.07 -0.24 25.53
C ILE A 130 -7.58 -0.33 25.22
N GLY A 131 -7.11 0.45 24.24
CA GLY A 131 -5.72 0.40 23.79
C GLY A 131 -4.86 1.54 24.32
N LYS A 132 -3.59 1.49 23.93
CA LYS A 132 -2.63 2.59 24.11
C LYS A 132 -2.68 3.53 22.91
N ILE A 133 -2.29 4.78 23.13
CA ILE A 133 -2.14 5.75 22.05
C ILE A 133 -1.00 5.29 21.14
N MET A 134 -1.26 5.28 19.84
CA MET A 134 -0.31 4.91 18.79
C MET A 134 -0.24 5.99 17.74
N THR A 135 0.98 6.34 17.34
CA THR A 135 1.18 7.25 16.20
C THR A 135 1.15 6.46 14.90
N LYS A 136 0.24 6.83 13.99
CA LYS A 136 0.05 6.20 12.69
C LYS A 136 0.17 7.24 11.58
N ARG A 137 0.60 6.79 10.40
CA ARG A 137 0.75 7.64 9.21
C ARG A 137 -0.38 7.35 8.23
N ILE A 138 -1.09 8.39 7.82
CA ILE A 138 -2.18 8.29 6.86
C ILE A 138 -1.64 7.88 5.49
N ASN A 139 -2.31 6.97 4.79
CA ASN A 139 -1.97 6.53 3.44
C ASN A 139 -2.71 7.37 2.38
N GLN A 140 -2.48 7.11 1.10
CA GLN A 140 -3.12 7.86 0.00
C GLN A 140 -4.64 7.68 -0.12
N TYR A 141 -5.21 6.71 0.60
CA TYR A 141 -6.64 6.40 0.62
C TYR A 141 -7.33 6.91 1.88
N GLY A 142 -6.61 7.64 2.74
CA GLY A 142 -7.14 8.14 4.01
C GLY A 142 -7.16 7.11 5.14
N GLY A 143 -6.62 5.90 4.95
CA GLY A 143 -6.48 4.90 6.01
C GLY A 143 -5.08 4.87 6.64
N PHE A 144 -4.82 3.88 7.49
CA PHE A 144 -3.47 3.62 8.03
C PHE A 144 -3.24 2.13 8.29
N LYS A 145 -1.97 1.72 8.38
CA LYS A 145 -1.62 0.33 8.70
C LYS A 145 -1.87 0.04 10.19
N ALA A 146 -2.90 -0.75 10.49
CA ALA A 146 -3.24 -1.17 11.85
C ALA A 146 -2.31 -2.31 12.28
N HIS A 147 -2.31 -3.39 11.50
CA HIS A 147 -1.55 -4.63 11.70
C HIS A 147 -0.64 -4.94 10.51
N ASP A 148 0.19 -5.98 10.61
CA ASP A 148 1.06 -6.36 9.51
C ASP A 148 0.31 -6.72 8.22
N CYS A 149 -0.86 -7.30 8.36
CA CYS A 149 -1.72 -7.74 7.26
C CYS A 149 -3.02 -6.94 7.13
N ALA A 150 -3.24 -5.88 7.93
CA ALA A 150 -4.51 -5.15 7.92
C ALA A 150 -4.34 -3.63 7.95
N ASN A 151 -5.16 -2.94 7.17
CA ASN A 151 -5.25 -1.48 7.14
C ASN A 151 -6.59 -1.04 7.70
N ALA A 152 -6.54 -0.07 8.61
CA ALA A 152 -7.72 0.63 9.09
C ALA A 152 -8.16 1.69 8.07
N SER A 153 -9.46 1.82 7.88
CA SER A 153 -10.10 2.79 6.98
C SER A 153 -11.13 3.62 7.75
N PRO A 154 -11.51 4.82 7.26
CA PRO A 154 -12.53 5.63 7.92
C PRO A 154 -13.83 4.84 8.09
N TYR A 155 -14.38 4.85 9.30
CA TYR A 155 -15.59 4.12 9.62
C TYR A 155 -16.80 4.74 8.92
N GLY A 156 -17.51 3.93 8.12
CA GLY A 156 -18.64 4.38 7.30
C GLY A 156 -19.97 4.57 8.04
N GLY A 157 -19.99 4.42 9.37
CA GLY A 157 -21.20 4.58 10.19
C GLY A 157 -22.12 3.37 10.26
N GLN A 158 -21.84 2.30 9.50
CA GLN A 158 -22.62 1.06 9.48
C GLN A 158 -21.92 -0.01 10.33
N PRO A 159 -22.67 -0.82 11.11
CA PRO A 159 -22.11 -1.93 11.86
C PRO A 159 -21.27 -2.87 10.99
N ARG A 160 -20.23 -3.46 11.59
CA ARG A 160 -19.27 -4.34 10.92
C ARG A 160 -19.48 -5.77 11.35
N TYR A 161 -19.34 -6.68 10.40
CA TYR A 161 -19.43 -8.11 10.64
C TYR A 161 -18.16 -8.62 11.34
N GLN A 162 -18.34 -9.42 12.38
CA GLN A 162 -17.29 -10.24 12.98
C GLN A 162 -17.82 -11.65 13.27
N THR A 163 -16.91 -12.62 13.40
CA THR A 163 -17.29 -13.98 13.81
C THR A 163 -17.72 -13.97 15.28
N ALA A 164 -18.87 -14.58 15.60
CA ALA A 164 -19.39 -14.59 16.96
C ALA A 164 -18.47 -15.36 17.92
N TRP A 165 -18.50 -14.95 19.19
CA TRP A 165 -17.68 -15.57 20.23
C TRP A 165 -18.05 -17.06 20.42
N GLY A 166 -17.06 -17.94 20.31
CA GLY A 166 -17.25 -19.40 20.40
C GLY A 166 -17.36 -20.12 19.05
N TYR A 167 -17.25 -19.39 17.93
CA TYR A 167 -17.24 -19.95 16.58
C TYR A 167 -15.90 -19.68 15.87
N GLY A 168 -15.39 -20.67 15.14
CA GLY A 168 -14.02 -20.71 14.62
C GLY A 168 -13.27 -21.90 15.22
N HIS A 169 -12.32 -22.47 14.47
CA HIS A 169 -11.76 -23.80 14.70
C HIS A 169 -10.88 -23.90 15.96
#